data_AF-A0A969KLN7-F1
#
_entry.id   AF-A0A969KLN7-F1
#
_cell.length_a   1.000
_cell.length_b   1.000
_cell.length_c   1.000
_cell.angle_alpha   90.00
_cell.angle_beta   90.00
_cell.angle_gamma   90.00
#
_symmetry.space_group_name_H-M   'P 1'
#
loop_
_entity.id
_entity.type
_entity.pdbx_description
1 polymer ?
#
loop_
_entity_poly.entity_id
_entity_poly.type
_entity_poly.pdbx_seq_one_letter_code
_entity_poly.pdbx_strand_id
1 'polypeptide(L)'
;MHLDLLLAPANRPPLPTLWWLGPIAAVIALGFAFYLYRELMQLSEGNKKMKDIAQAVREGAMAYLKSQYRVVSIIFAILFVLFLILSFFHLQNPIVPYAFLTGGLFSGICGFIGMKTATNASARTTFAATKSLNSALQVALRAGAVMGLVVVGFALLDITAWFLLLYSGFPIWFPDNFISLAENPLPQITAIMLSFGMGASTQALFARVGGGIYTKAADVGADLVGKVEANIPEDDPRNPATIADNVGDNVGDVAGMGADLYESYAGSILATSALGVAAVGLQGAD
;
A
#
# COMPACT_ATOMS: atom_id res chain seq x y z
N MET A 1 48.67 -18.44 -21.99
CA MET A 1 47.81 -19.27 -21.12
C MET A 1 47.88 -18.67 -19.73
N HIS A 2 46.97 -17.76 -19.42
CA HIS A 2 46.52 -17.36 -18.09
C HIS A 2 45.44 -16.30 -18.33
N LEU A 3 44.26 -16.84 -18.67
CA LEU A 3 43.02 -16.11 -18.88
C LEU A 3 42.08 -16.46 -17.72
N ASP A 4 42.61 -16.42 -16.48
CA ASP A 4 41.92 -16.81 -15.25
C ASP A 4 41.59 -15.58 -14.38
N LEU A 5 41.08 -14.53 -15.02
CA LEU A 5 40.56 -13.33 -14.36
C LEU A 5 39.11 -13.04 -14.81
N LEU A 6 38.35 -14.11 -15.01
CA LEU A 6 36.90 -14.06 -15.17
C LEU A 6 36.25 -14.06 -13.77
N LEU A 7 35.98 -12.85 -13.28
CA LEU A 7 34.88 -12.46 -12.41
C LEU A 7 34.16 -13.62 -11.69
N ALA A 8 34.71 -14.06 -10.56
CA ALA A 8 33.96 -14.91 -9.64
C ALA A 8 32.91 -14.03 -8.93
N PRO A 9 31.63 -14.44 -8.83
CA PRO A 9 30.66 -13.70 -8.03
C PRO A 9 31.17 -13.61 -6.59
N ALA A 10 31.09 -12.42 -5.98
CA ALA A 10 31.53 -12.22 -4.60
C ALA A 10 30.92 -13.30 -3.70
N ASN A 11 31.77 -14.04 -2.96
CA ASN A 11 31.34 -15.06 -1.99
C ASN A 11 30.63 -14.37 -0.82
N ARG A 12 29.33 -14.10 -0.98
CA ARG A 12 28.51 -13.46 0.04
C ARG A 12 28.17 -14.45 1.15
N PRO A 13 28.13 -14.00 2.42
CA PRO A 13 27.65 -14.85 3.49
C PRO A 13 26.19 -15.27 3.23
N PRO A 14 25.80 -16.50 3.58
CA PRO A 14 24.42 -16.93 3.46
C PRO A 14 23.51 -16.10 4.36
N LEU A 15 22.25 -15.93 3.95
CA LEU A 15 21.27 -15.23 4.78
C LEU A 15 21.05 -15.99 6.09
N PRO A 16 21.00 -15.31 7.25
CA PRO A 16 20.68 -15.93 8.52
C PRO A 16 19.32 -16.64 8.46
N THR A 17 19.18 -17.77 9.14
CA THR A 17 17.91 -18.52 9.18
C THR A 17 16.74 -17.67 9.71
N LEU A 18 17.01 -16.75 10.63
CA LEU A 18 16.03 -15.83 11.20
C LEU A 18 15.42 -14.88 10.14
N TRP A 19 16.15 -14.55 9.08
CA TRP A 19 15.67 -13.64 8.03
C TRP A 19 14.41 -14.18 7.34
N TRP A 20 14.28 -15.50 7.22
CA TRP A 20 13.14 -16.17 6.59
C TRP A 20 11.81 -15.98 7.33
N LEU A 21 11.83 -15.52 8.60
CA LEU A 21 10.61 -15.17 9.30
C LEU A 21 9.85 -14.03 8.60
N GLY A 22 10.55 -13.09 7.96
CA GLY A 22 9.94 -11.98 7.23
C GLY A 22 8.99 -12.42 6.11
N PRO A 23 9.48 -13.12 5.07
CA PRO A 23 8.63 -13.57 3.98
C PRO A 23 7.57 -14.59 4.43
N ILE A 24 7.87 -15.45 5.41
CA ILE A 24 6.87 -16.39 5.95
C ILE A 24 5.74 -15.64 6.65
N ALA A 25 6.05 -14.65 7.49
CA ALA A 25 5.05 -13.82 8.16
C ALA A 25 4.20 -13.03 7.17
N ALA A 26 4.81 -12.51 6.09
CA ALA A 26 4.10 -11.81 5.02
C ALA A 26 3.04 -12.71 4.36
N VAL A 27 3.41 -13.95 4.01
CA VAL A 27 2.49 -14.92 3.40
C VAL A 27 1.38 -15.32 4.37
N ILE A 28 1.70 -15.55 5.65
CA ILE A 28 0.71 -15.86 6.68
C ILE A 28 -0.28 -14.70 6.85
N ALA A 29 0.21 -13.45 6.92
CA ALA A 29 -0.63 -12.27 7.07
C ALA A 29 -1.59 -12.11 5.88
N LEU A 30 -1.11 -12.23 4.64
CA LEU A 30 -1.96 -12.16 3.44
C LEU A 30 -2.95 -13.33 3.35
N GLY A 31 -2.51 -14.54 3.72
CA GLY A 31 -3.38 -15.72 3.78
C GLY A 31 -4.50 -15.55 4.81
N PHE A 32 -4.20 -15.01 5.99
CA PHE A 32 -5.17 -14.74 7.02
C PHE A 32 -6.11 -13.58 6.66
N ALA A 33 -5.60 -12.53 6.01
CA ALA A 33 -6.43 -11.46 5.45
C ALA A 33 -7.44 -12.01 4.43
N PHE A 34 -6.99 -12.88 3.53
CA PHE A 34 -7.87 -13.52 2.55
C PHE A 34 -8.92 -14.42 3.22
N TYR A 35 -8.54 -15.16 4.27
CA TYR A 35 -9.48 -15.95 5.07
C TYR A 35 -10.57 -15.07 5.69
N LEU A 36 -10.21 -13.98 6.36
CA LEU A 36 -11.16 -13.04 6.97
C LEU A 36 -12.05 -12.37 5.93
N TYR A 37 -11.49 -11.99 4.77
CA TYR A 37 -12.26 -11.45 3.65
C TYR A 37 -13.30 -12.47 3.14
N ARG A 38 -12.92 -13.75 3.00
CA ARG A 38 -13.88 -14.79 2.59
C ARG A 38 -14.99 -14.99 3.61
N GLU A 39 -14.66 -15.01 4.90
CA GLU A 39 -15.65 -15.11 5.97
C GLU A 39 -16.62 -13.92 5.94
N LEU A 40 -16.11 -12.70 5.76
CA LEU A 40 -16.90 -11.49 5.59
C LEU A 40 -17.88 -11.61 4.40
N MET A 41 -17.42 -12.09 3.25
CA MET A 41 -18.23 -12.19 2.04
C MET A 41 -19.38 -13.20 2.16
N GLN A 42 -19.28 -14.18 3.07
CA GLN A 42 -20.35 -15.14 3.35
C GLN A 42 -21.49 -14.54 4.18
N LEU A 43 -21.27 -13.38 4.82
CA LEU A 43 -22.30 -12.71 5.60
C LEU A 43 -23.34 -12.05 4.69
N SER A 44 -24.58 -12.03 5.15
CA SER A 44 -25.70 -11.40 4.44
C SER A 44 -25.55 -9.87 4.39
N GLU A 45 -25.76 -9.29 3.21
CA GLU A 45 -25.87 -7.85 3.00
C GLU A 45 -27.25 -7.27 3.41
N GLY A 46 -28.12 -8.12 3.97
CA GLY A 46 -29.45 -7.72 4.42
C GLY A 46 -30.48 -7.67 3.30
N ASN A 47 -31.40 -6.70 3.42
CA ASN A 47 -32.56 -6.59 2.53
C ASN A 47 -32.20 -5.92 1.19
N LYS A 48 -33.17 -5.89 0.25
CA LYS A 48 -32.96 -5.31 -1.08
C LYS A 48 -32.52 -3.84 -1.02
N LYS A 49 -33.15 -3.03 -0.17
CA LYS A 49 -32.83 -1.60 -0.04
C LYS A 49 -31.39 -1.37 0.45
N MET A 50 -30.92 -2.16 1.42
CA MET A 50 -29.53 -2.11 1.90
C MET A 50 -28.54 -2.43 0.78
N LYS A 51 -28.83 -3.47 -0.01
CA LYS A 51 -28.00 -3.87 -1.15
C LYS A 51 -27.95 -2.79 -2.23
N ASP A 52 -29.09 -2.19 -2.56
CA ASP A 52 -29.18 -1.14 -3.58
C ASP A 52 -28.37 0.10 -3.19
N ILE A 53 -28.45 0.54 -1.91
CA ILE A 53 -27.64 1.66 -1.39
C ILE A 53 -26.15 1.31 -1.40
N ALA A 54 -25.78 0.12 -0.91
CA ALA A 54 -24.40 -0.32 -0.89
C ALA A 54 -23.80 -0.42 -2.30
N GLN A 55 -24.62 -0.82 -3.28
CA GLN A 55 -24.22 -0.87 -4.67
C GLN A 55 -23.93 0.52 -5.23
N ALA A 56 -24.76 1.52 -4.95
CA ALA A 56 -24.50 2.90 -5.34
C ALA A 56 -23.17 3.44 -4.77
N VAL A 57 -22.89 3.15 -3.49
CA VAL A 57 -21.63 3.53 -2.85
C VAL A 57 -20.44 2.79 -3.48
N ARG A 58 -20.54 1.48 -3.74
CA ARG A 58 -19.50 0.71 -4.42
C ARG A 58 -19.17 1.26 -5.80
N GLU A 59 -20.20 1.58 -6.59
CA GLU A 59 -20.04 2.14 -7.93
C GLU A 59 -19.37 3.51 -7.89
N GLY A 60 -19.82 4.39 -6.98
CA GLY A 60 -19.21 5.71 -6.78
C GLY A 60 -17.74 5.63 -6.35
N ALA A 61 -17.43 4.79 -5.36
CA ALA A 61 -16.07 4.60 -4.87
C ALA A 61 -15.14 4.05 -5.95
N MET A 62 -15.61 3.06 -6.72
CA MET A 62 -14.86 2.50 -7.85
C MET A 62 -14.66 3.50 -8.98
N ALA A 63 -15.67 4.31 -9.30
CA ALA A 63 -15.57 5.35 -10.32
C ALA A 63 -14.54 6.42 -9.92
N TYR A 64 -14.59 6.88 -8.67
CA TYR A 64 -13.63 7.82 -8.13
C TYR A 64 -12.21 7.26 -8.16
N LEU A 65 -11.98 6.06 -7.60
CA LEU A 65 -10.64 5.48 -7.52
C LEU A 65 -10.05 5.22 -8.91
N LYS A 66 -10.87 4.81 -9.89
CA LYS A 66 -10.43 4.66 -11.29
C LYS A 66 -9.97 6.00 -11.89
N SER A 67 -10.68 7.09 -11.59
CA SER A 67 -10.30 8.43 -12.03
C SER A 67 -8.98 8.87 -11.39
N GLN A 68 -8.88 8.71 -10.06
CA GLN A 68 -7.68 9.03 -9.30
C GLN A 68 -6.47 8.24 -9.81
N TYR A 69 -6.59 6.91 -9.94
CA TYR A 69 -5.48 6.05 -10.35
C TYR A 69 -5.04 6.33 -11.78
N ARG A 70 -5.94 6.76 -12.66
CA ARG A 70 -5.57 7.22 -14.01
C ARG A 70 -4.65 8.44 -13.94
N VAL A 71 -5.02 9.45 -13.16
CA VAL A 71 -4.21 10.67 -13.01
C VAL A 71 -2.87 10.34 -12.34
N VAL A 72 -2.89 9.56 -11.27
CA VAL A 72 -1.68 9.17 -10.55
C VAL A 72 -0.74 8.34 -11.43
N SER A 73 -1.28 7.43 -12.25
CA SER A 73 -0.47 6.65 -13.21
C SER A 73 0.28 7.53 -14.22
N ILE A 74 -0.31 8.66 -14.64
CA ILE A 74 0.37 9.63 -15.52
C ILE A 74 1.54 10.28 -14.78
N ILE A 75 1.33 10.68 -13.51
CA ILE A 75 2.38 11.28 -12.68
C ILE A 75 3.52 10.28 -12.45
N PHE A 76 3.19 9.03 -12.14
CA PHE A 76 4.18 7.95 -12.01
C PHE A 76 4.96 7.71 -13.30
N ALA A 77 4.31 7.75 -14.46
CA ALA A 77 4.99 7.62 -15.74
C ALA A 77 5.99 8.78 -15.98
N ILE A 78 5.60 10.02 -15.65
CA ILE A 78 6.48 11.19 -15.75
C ILE A 78 7.69 11.04 -14.82
N LEU A 79 7.47 10.70 -13.56
CA LEU A 79 8.53 10.49 -12.57
C LEU A 79 9.44 9.33 -12.94
N PHE A 80 8.88 8.25 -13.49
CA PHE A 80 9.65 7.12 -13.98
C PHE A 80 10.58 7.51 -15.12
N VAL A 81 10.09 8.25 -16.12
CA VAL A 81 10.93 8.78 -17.22
C VAL A 81 12.01 9.72 -16.67
N LEU A 82 11.68 10.56 -15.71
CA LEU A 82 12.65 11.43 -15.06
C LEU A 82 13.75 10.63 -14.36
N PHE A 83 13.41 9.57 -13.63
CA PHE A 83 14.40 8.69 -13.01
C PHE A 83 15.24 7.91 -14.02
N LEU A 84 14.66 7.51 -15.17
CA LEU A 84 15.43 6.90 -16.26
C LEU A 84 16.45 7.89 -16.84
N ILE A 85 16.07 9.16 -17.03
CA ILE A 85 17.00 10.20 -17.50
C ILE A 85 18.14 10.41 -16.49
N LEU A 86 17.81 10.54 -15.20
CA LEU A 86 18.81 10.68 -14.14
C LEU A 86 19.75 9.46 -14.10
N SER A 87 19.21 8.27 -14.31
CA SER A 87 20.01 7.05 -14.40
C SER A 87 20.92 7.04 -15.63
N PHE A 88 20.45 7.50 -16.78
CA PHE A 88 21.24 7.61 -18.00
C PHE A 88 22.45 8.54 -17.83
N PHE A 89 22.30 9.64 -17.07
CA PHE A 89 23.41 10.54 -16.73
C PHE A 89 24.26 10.07 -15.55
N HIS A 90 24.09 8.83 -15.08
CA HIS A 90 24.79 8.26 -13.92
C HIS A 90 24.59 9.04 -12.60
N LEU A 91 23.52 9.85 -12.51
CA LEU A 91 23.14 10.58 -11.30
C LEU A 91 22.28 9.72 -10.35
N GLN A 92 21.71 8.62 -10.87
CA GLN A 92 20.88 7.70 -10.10
C GLN A 92 21.13 6.25 -10.52
N ASN A 93 20.91 5.34 -9.57
CA ASN A 93 21.02 3.91 -9.79
C ASN A 93 19.97 3.41 -10.81
N PRO A 94 20.34 2.58 -11.81
CA PRO A 94 19.41 2.06 -12.82
C PRO A 94 18.23 1.25 -12.29
N ILE A 95 18.31 0.74 -11.06
CA ILE A 95 17.26 -0.07 -10.44
C ILE A 95 16.20 0.81 -9.76
N VAL A 96 16.58 2.02 -9.33
CA VAL A 96 15.70 2.95 -8.61
C VAL A 96 14.39 3.28 -9.34
N PRO A 97 14.37 3.56 -10.67
CA PRO A 97 13.12 3.78 -11.38
C PRO A 97 12.11 2.63 -11.19
N TYR A 98 12.59 1.38 -11.16
CA TYR A 98 11.75 0.20 -11.01
C TYR A 98 11.30 0.00 -9.56
N ALA A 99 12.20 0.19 -8.59
CA ALA A 99 11.86 0.16 -7.17
C ALA A 99 10.81 1.23 -6.81
N PHE A 100 10.93 2.43 -7.38
CA PHE A 100 9.95 3.50 -7.24
C PHE A 100 8.56 3.07 -7.72
N LEU A 101 8.46 2.42 -8.90
CA LEU A 101 7.18 1.96 -9.43
C LEU A 101 6.54 0.88 -8.55
N THR A 102 7.31 -0.09 -8.04
CA THR A 102 6.77 -1.18 -7.23
C THR A 102 6.24 -0.67 -5.88
N GLY A 103 6.94 0.27 -5.24
CA GLY A 103 6.48 0.87 -3.99
C GLY A 103 5.14 1.61 -4.13
N GLY A 104 4.98 2.37 -5.21
CA GLY A 104 3.70 3.00 -5.53
C GLY A 104 2.59 2.00 -5.89
N LEU A 105 2.92 0.94 -6.61
CA LEU A 105 1.99 -0.11 -6.98
C LEU A 105 1.42 -0.82 -5.74
N PHE A 106 2.27 -1.28 -4.82
CA PHE A 106 1.81 -1.97 -3.60
C PHE A 106 1.02 -1.04 -2.68
N SER A 107 1.44 0.23 -2.54
CA SER A 107 0.66 1.25 -1.81
C SER A 107 -0.76 1.40 -2.42
N GLY A 108 -0.86 1.45 -3.75
CA GLY A 108 -2.15 1.54 -4.45
C GLY A 108 -2.98 0.26 -4.34
N ILE A 109 -2.35 -0.91 -4.33
CA ILE A 109 -3.05 -2.20 -4.11
C ILE A 109 -3.63 -2.25 -2.70
N CYS A 110 -2.89 -1.82 -1.68
CA CYS A 110 -3.36 -1.75 -0.29
C CYS A 110 -4.60 -0.85 -0.16
N GLY A 111 -4.55 0.36 -0.73
CA GLY A 111 -5.70 1.27 -0.75
C GLY A 111 -6.92 0.67 -1.47
N PHE A 112 -6.70 0.01 -2.61
CA PHE A 112 -7.76 -0.63 -3.38
C PHE A 112 -8.42 -1.79 -2.64
N ILE A 113 -7.63 -2.71 -2.06
CA ILE A 113 -8.14 -3.86 -1.32
C ILE A 113 -8.85 -3.41 -0.04
N GLY A 114 -8.30 -2.42 0.66
CA GLY A 114 -8.93 -1.80 1.82
C GLY A 114 -10.32 -1.27 1.48
N MET A 115 -10.42 -0.39 0.47
CA MET A 115 -11.70 0.19 0.05
C MET A 115 -12.69 -0.88 -0.45
N LYS A 116 -12.23 -1.85 -1.23
CA LYS A 116 -13.08 -2.96 -1.67
C LYS A 116 -13.62 -3.77 -0.49
N THR A 117 -12.81 -3.95 0.55
CA THR A 117 -13.27 -4.64 1.76
C THR A 117 -14.29 -3.81 2.53
N ALA A 118 -14.02 -2.52 2.74
CA ALA A 118 -14.92 -1.61 3.46
C ALA A 118 -16.29 -1.45 2.77
N THR A 119 -16.30 -1.21 1.46
CA THR A 119 -17.54 -1.10 0.66
C THR A 119 -18.36 -2.40 0.63
N ASN A 120 -17.73 -3.56 0.80
CA ASN A 120 -18.44 -4.83 0.98
C ASN A 120 -18.89 -5.04 2.43
N ALA A 121 -18.14 -4.55 3.41
CA ALA A 121 -18.45 -4.71 4.83
C ALA A 121 -19.62 -3.83 5.29
N SER A 122 -19.75 -2.60 4.78
CA SER A 122 -20.69 -1.59 5.30
C SER A 122 -22.13 -2.10 5.48
N ALA A 123 -22.77 -2.58 4.42
CA ALA A 123 -24.14 -3.12 4.51
C ALA A 123 -24.25 -4.39 5.37
N ARG A 124 -23.20 -5.22 5.41
CA ARG A 124 -23.15 -6.41 6.27
C ARG A 124 -23.09 -6.00 7.75
N THR A 125 -22.34 -4.95 8.08
CA THR A 125 -22.29 -4.35 9.41
C THR A 125 -23.65 -3.78 9.81
N THR A 126 -24.30 -3.02 8.92
CA THR A 126 -25.65 -2.49 9.18
C THR A 126 -26.66 -3.61 9.41
N PHE A 127 -26.64 -4.67 8.61
CA PHE A 127 -27.52 -5.82 8.82
C PHE A 127 -27.20 -6.58 10.10
N ALA A 128 -25.92 -6.73 10.47
CA ALA A 128 -25.53 -7.35 11.73
C ALA A 128 -25.99 -6.54 12.95
N ALA A 129 -26.06 -5.21 12.83
CA ALA A 129 -26.55 -4.32 13.89
C ALA A 129 -28.02 -4.56 14.25
N THR A 130 -28.83 -5.11 13.34
CA THR A 130 -30.22 -5.48 13.66
C THR A 130 -30.33 -6.69 14.59
N LYS A 131 -29.24 -7.48 14.70
CA LYS A 131 -29.17 -8.65 15.59
C LYS A 131 -28.57 -8.26 16.94
N SER A 132 -27.41 -7.61 16.94
CA SER A 132 -26.78 -7.07 18.14
C SER A 132 -25.61 -6.14 17.81
N LEU A 133 -25.27 -5.27 18.75
CA LEU A 133 -24.08 -4.41 18.66
C LEU A 133 -22.79 -5.25 18.53
N ASN A 134 -22.66 -6.33 19.30
CA ASN A 134 -21.48 -7.20 19.24
C ASN A 134 -21.34 -7.85 17.85
N SER A 135 -22.45 -8.26 17.23
CA SER A 135 -22.42 -8.81 15.88
C SER A 135 -21.93 -7.78 14.87
N ALA A 136 -22.41 -6.53 14.94
CA ALA A 136 -21.94 -5.45 14.06
C ALA A 136 -20.45 -5.16 14.27
N LEU A 137 -20.02 -5.06 15.53
CA LEU A 137 -18.63 -4.81 15.89
C LEU A 137 -17.69 -5.88 15.33
N GLN A 138 -18.06 -7.16 15.43
CA GLN A 138 -17.24 -8.24 14.87
C GLN A 138 -17.09 -8.14 13.35
N VAL A 139 -18.14 -7.77 12.62
CA VAL A 139 -18.07 -7.57 11.17
C VAL A 139 -17.14 -6.40 10.83
N ALA A 140 -17.33 -5.26 11.48
CA ALA A 140 -16.51 -4.06 11.28
C ALA A 140 -15.03 -4.31 11.63
N LEU A 141 -14.76 -4.95 12.77
CA LEU A 141 -13.39 -5.26 13.22
C LEU A 141 -12.70 -6.23 12.27
N ARG A 142 -13.40 -7.27 11.79
CA ARG A 142 -12.85 -8.21 10.81
C ARG A 142 -12.54 -7.52 9.48
N ALA A 143 -13.40 -6.63 9.00
CA ALA A 143 -13.13 -5.84 7.81
C ALA A 143 -11.90 -4.93 7.98
N GLY A 144 -11.77 -4.26 9.13
CA GLY A 144 -10.57 -3.47 9.47
C GLY A 144 -9.31 -4.33 9.58
N ALA A 145 -9.41 -5.53 10.15
CA ALA A 145 -8.29 -6.46 10.26
C ALA A 145 -7.78 -6.92 8.88
N VAL A 146 -8.67 -7.14 7.90
CA VAL A 146 -8.25 -7.42 6.51
C VAL A 146 -7.38 -6.29 5.98
N MET A 147 -7.79 -5.02 6.14
CA MET A 147 -7.00 -3.88 5.69
C MET A 147 -5.62 -3.84 6.35
N GLY A 148 -5.55 -3.98 7.68
CA GLY A 148 -4.29 -3.96 8.42
C GLY A 148 -3.33 -5.10 8.03
N LEU A 149 -3.85 -6.32 7.90
CA LEU A 149 -3.05 -7.48 7.50
C LEU A 149 -2.57 -7.41 6.05
N VAL A 150 -3.37 -6.83 5.15
CA VAL A 150 -3.00 -6.57 3.76
C VAL A 150 -1.84 -5.58 3.70
N VAL A 151 -1.92 -4.48 4.46
CA VAL A 151 -0.87 -3.46 4.53
C VAL A 151 0.44 -4.06 5.04
N VAL A 152 0.40 -4.75 6.19
CA VAL A 152 1.60 -5.38 6.78
C VAL A 152 2.16 -6.47 5.87
N GLY A 153 1.27 -7.32 5.34
CA GLY A 153 1.64 -8.45 4.48
C GLY A 153 2.32 -8.00 3.20
N PHE A 154 1.76 -7.03 2.48
CA PHE A 154 2.39 -6.52 1.25
C PHE A 154 3.67 -5.75 1.53
N ALA A 155 3.74 -4.94 2.59
CA ALA A 155 4.96 -4.20 2.90
C ALA A 155 6.13 -5.14 3.25
N LEU A 156 5.89 -6.16 4.09
CA LEU A 156 6.90 -7.16 4.39
C LEU A 156 7.27 -7.99 3.16
N LEU A 157 6.30 -8.35 2.33
CA LEU A 157 6.56 -9.08 1.09
C LEU A 157 7.43 -8.24 0.14
N ASP A 158 7.10 -6.98 -0.08
CA ASP A 158 7.84 -6.08 -0.98
C ASP A 158 9.27 -5.86 -0.48
N ILE A 159 9.44 -5.53 0.81
CA ILE A 159 10.76 -5.36 1.46
C ILE A 159 11.62 -6.62 1.30
N THR A 160 11.08 -7.79 1.68
CA THR A 160 11.83 -9.04 1.70
C THR A 160 12.11 -9.57 0.30
N ALA A 161 11.17 -9.42 -0.64
CA ALA A 161 11.35 -9.79 -2.03
C ALA A 161 12.42 -8.92 -2.71
N TRP A 162 12.37 -7.60 -2.54
CA TRP A 162 13.41 -6.71 -3.08
C TRP A 162 14.78 -6.97 -2.47
N PHE A 163 14.84 -7.18 -1.16
CA PHE A 163 16.09 -7.52 -0.51
C PHE A 163 16.68 -8.82 -1.07
N LEU A 164 15.89 -9.88 -1.18
CA LEU A 164 16.34 -11.17 -1.73
C LEU A 164 16.74 -11.05 -3.20
N LEU A 165 15.96 -10.30 -3.99
CA LEU A 165 16.25 -10.03 -5.39
C LEU A 165 17.57 -9.30 -5.52
N LEU A 166 17.85 -8.24 -4.77
CA LEU A 166 19.10 -7.49 -4.89
C LEU A 166 20.30 -8.23 -4.26
N TYR A 167 20.09 -8.95 -3.17
CA TYR A 167 21.16 -9.65 -2.45
C TYR A 167 21.59 -10.96 -3.12
N SER A 168 20.64 -11.72 -3.69
CA SER A 168 20.90 -13.05 -4.25
C SER A 168 20.49 -13.21 -5.71
N GLY A 169 19.37 -12.65 -6.14
CA GLY A 169 18.86 -12.83 -7.51
C GLY A 169 19.64 -12.04 -8.57
N PHE A 170 19.84 -10.75 -8.32
CA PHE A 170 20.45 -9.79 -9.23
C PHE A 170 21.90 -10.16 -9.59
N PRO A 171 22.73 -10.65 -8.65
CA PRO A 171 24.06 -11.16 -8.97
C PRO A 171 24.07 -12.38 -9.90
N ILE A 172 23.02 -13.21 -9.86
CA ILE A 172 22.91 -14.39 -10.73
C ILE A 172 22.52 -13.94 -12.15
N TRP A 173 21.61 -12.97 -12.27
CA TRP A 173 21.08 -12.54 -13.57
C TRP A 173 21.95 -11.47 -14.25
N PHE A 174 22.68 -10.68 -13.46
CA PHE A 174 23.54 -9.59 -13.92
C PHE A 174 24.90 -9.65 -13.21
N PRO A 175 25.76 -10.64 -13.54
CA PRO A 175 27.02 -10.86 -12.85
C PRO A 175 28.00 -9.69 -12.96
N ASP A 176 27.95 -8.92 -14.05
CA ASP A 176 28.85 -7.79 -14.31
C ASP A 176 28.34 -6.45 -13.74
N ASN A 177 27.25 -6.46 -12.97
CA ASN A 177 26.66 -5.24 -12.41
C ASN A 177 27.38 -4.78 -11.14
N PHE A 178 27.36 -3.47 -10.85
CA PHE A 178 27.98 -2.88 -9.66
C PHE A 178 27.52 -3.52 -8.35
N ILE A 179 26.25 -3.97 -8.23
CA ILE A 179 25.77 -4.68 -7.03
C ILE A 179 26.51 -6.00 -6.88
N SER A 180 26.68 -6.73 -7.98
CA SER A 180 27.24 -8.08 -8.05
C SER A 180 28.73 -8.10 -7.74
N LEU A 181 29.43 -7.04 -8.16
CA LEU A 181 30.87 -6.85 -7.97
C LEU A 181 31.24 -6.24 -6.61
N ALA A 182 30.29 -5.64 -5.89
CA ALA A 182 30.55 -5.05 -4.58
C ALA A 182 30.79 -6.13 -3.50
N GLU A 183 31.86 -5.97 -2.72
CA GLU A 183 32.14 -6.82 -1.56
C GLU A 183 31.04 -6.71 -0.49
N ASN A 184 30.58 -5.49 -0.21
CA ASN A 184 29.45 -5.21 0.66
C ASN A 184 28.34 -4.50 -0.14
N PRO A 185 27.27 -5.21 -0.56
CA PRO A 185 26.18 -4.61 -1.34
C PRO A 185 25.14 -3.88 -0.47
N LEU A 186 25.24 -3.96 0.86
CA LEU A 186 24.20 -3.47 1.77
C LEU A 186 23.94 -1.96 1.65
N PRO A 187 24.94 -1.06 1.54
CA PRO A 187 24.69 0.37 1.37
C PRO A 187 23.90 0.71 0.10
N GLN A 188 24.17 0.01 -0.99
CA GLN A 188 23.47 0.20 -2.25
C GLN A 188 22.06 -0.39 -2.19
N ILE A 189 21.90 -1.57 -1.59
CA ILE A 189 20.60 -2.20 -1.40
C ILE A 189 19.67 -1.29 -0.59
N THR A 190 20.13 -0.78 0.55
CA THR A 190 19.30 0.10 1.40
C THR A 190 18.98 1.43 0.72
N ALA A 191 19.92 2.01 -0.04
CA ALA A 191 19.68 3.22 -0.83
C ALA A 191 18.66 3.01 -1.95
N ILE A 192 18.73 1.89 -2.68
CA ILE A 192 17.74 1.53 -3.72
C ILE A 192 16.37 1.32 -3.07
N MET A 193 16.33 0.57 -1.97
CA MET A 193 15.08 0.26 -1.27
C MET A 193 14.41 1.52 -0.72
N LEU A 194 15.14 2.50 -0.19
CA LEU A 194 14.56 3.80 0.18
C LEU A 194 13.78 4.47 -0.97
N SER A 195 14.16 4.23 -2.22
CA SER A 195 13.48 4.80 -3.37
C SER A 195 12.11 4.17 -3.67
N PHE A 196 11.83 2.93 -3.22
CA PHE A 196 10.46 2.43 -3.25
C PHE A 196 9.60 3.14 -2.21
N GLY A 197 10.17 3.53 -1.06
CA GLY A 197 9.50 4.37 -0.06
C GLY A 197 9.00 5.67 -0.68
N MET A 198 9.83 6.33 -1.50
CA MET A 198 9.41 7.52 -2.26
C MET A 198 8.23 7.24 -3.22
N GLY A 199 8.21 6.08 -3.87
CA GLY A 199 7.08 5.63 -4.68
C GLY A 199 5.81 5.48 -3.85
N ALA A 200 5.91 4.79 -2.71
CA ALA A 200 4.80 4.63 -1.77
C ALA A 200 4.27 5.98 -1.27
N SER A 201 5.15 6.93 -0.89
CA SER A 201 4.75 8.28 -0.44
C SER A 201 4.09 9.08 -1.53
N THR A 202 4.54 8.95 -2.79
CA THR A 202 3.90 9.62 -3.92
C THR A 202 2.48 9.11 -4.10
N GLN A 203 2.26 7.79 -4.09
CA GLN A 203 0.92 7.21 -4.19
C GLN A 203 0.05 7.61 -3.00
N ALA A 204 0.57 7.50 -1.77
CA ALA A 204 -0.16 7.82 -0.55
C ALA A 204 -0.56 9.30 -0.48
N LEU A 205 0.30 10.21 -0.94
CA LEU A 205 0.02 11.64 -1.02
C LEU A 205 -1.22 11.91 -1.89
N PHE A 206 -1.22 11.41 -3.13
CA PHE A 206 -2.37 11.62 -4.01
C PHE A 206 -3.62 10.87 -3.54
N ALA A 207 -3.45 9.68 -2.96
CA ALA A 207 -4.54 8.89 -2.38
C ALA A 207 -5.25 9.68 -1.27
N ARG A 208 -4.49 10.14 -0.27
CA ARG A 208 -5.00 10.84 0.92
C ARG A 208 -5.50 12.23 0.59
N VAL A 209 -4.76 13.03 -0.19
CA VAL A 209 -5.19 14.40 -0.51
C VAL A 209 -6.42 14.39 -1.41
N GLY A 210 -6.40 13.59 -2.49
CA GLY A 210 -7.54 13.50 -3.39
C GLY A 210 -8.79 12.98 -2.65
N GLY A 211 -8.66 11.85 -1.97
CA GLY A 211 -9.77 11.23 -1.25
C GLY A 211 -10.27 12.11 -0.10
N GLY A 212 -9.35 12.78 0.61
CA GLY A 212 -9.63 13.73 1.68
C GLY A 212 -10.42 14.96 1.21
N ILE A 213 -10.07 15.52 0.05
CA ILE A 213 -10.83 16.62 -0.55
C ILE A 213 -12.23 16.14 -0.94
N TYR A 214 -12.34 14.96 -1.56
CA TYR A 214 -13.63 14.40 -1.97
C TYR A 214 -14.54 14.17 -0.77
N THR A 215 -14.06 13.48 0.27
CA THR A 215 -14.86 13.15 1.45
C THR A 215 -15.26 14.41 2.20
N LYS A 216 -14.32 15.31 2.50
CA LYS A 216 -14.65 16.50 3.32
C LYS A 216 -15.48 17.54 2.59
N ALA A 217 -15.41 17.63 1.27
CA ALA A 217 -16.34 18.45 0.52
C ALA A 217 -17.78 17.90 0.57
N ALA A 218 -17.94 16.57 0.53
CA ALA A 218 -19.24 15.92 0.59
C ALA A 218 -19.84 15.95 2.00
N ASP A 219 -19.07 15.54 3.01
CA ASP A 219 -19.39 15.54 4.45
C ASP A 219 -19.88 16.94 4.89
N VAL A 220 -19.05 17.97 4.73
CA VAL A 220 -19.41 19.34 5.13
C VAL A 220 -20.64 19.87 4.39
N GLY A 221 -20.77 19.56 3.09
CA GLY A 221 -21.93 19.97 2.30
C GLY A 221 -23.22 19.27 2.73
N ALA A 222 -23.14 17.97 3.00
CA ALA A 222 -24.26 17.15 3.44
C ALA A 222 -24.74 17.60 4.82
N ASP A 223 -23.81 17.78 5.76
CA ASP A 223 -24.13 18.07 7.15
C ASP A 223 -24.64 19.50 7.36
N LEU A 224 -24.03 20.50 6.72
CA LEU A 224 -24.46 21.89 6.90
C LEU A 224 -25.87 22.09 6.33
N VAL A 225 -26.11 21.71 5.09
CA VAL A 225 -27.42 21.92 4.45
C VAL A 225 -28.46 21.00 5.07
N GLY A 226 -28.12 19.74 5.37
CA GLY A 226 -29.04 18.78 5.95
C GLY A 226 -29.44 19.13 7.38
N LYS A 227 -28.47 19.21 8.29
CA LYS A 227 -28.72 19.32 9.74
C LYS A 227 -29.03 20.76 10.15
N VAL A 228 -28.32 21.75 9.59
CA VAL A 228 -28.40 23.14 10.05
C VAL A 228 -29.48 23.94 9.30
N GLU A 229 -29.55 23.82 7.97
CA GLU A 229 -30.47 24.63 7.17
C GLU A 229 -31.84 23.96 7.00
N ALA A 230 -31.86 22.68 6.60
CA ALA A 230 -33.09 21.95 6.29
C ALA A 230 -33.67 21.21 7.50
N ASN A 231 -32.93 21.11 8.61
CA ASN A 231 -33.31 20.41 9.84
C ASN A 231 -33.81 18.97 9.58
N ILE A 232 -33.10 18.25 8.70
CA ILE A 232 -33.29 16.82 8.45
C ILE A 232 -32.19 16.02 9.17
N PRO A 233 -32.43 14.74 9.50
CA PRO A 233 -31.41 13.89 10.09
C PRO A 233 -30.13 13.80 9.25
N GLU A 234 -29.02 13.48 9.91
CA GLU A 234 -27.78 13.06 9.26
C GLU A 234 -28.02 11.78 8.43
N ASP A 235 -27.31 11.64 7.31
CA ASP A 235 -27.49 10.55 6.34
C ASP A 235 -28.93 10.37 5.80
N ASP A 236 -29.77 11.41 5.85
CA ASP A 236 -31.13 11.30 5.36
C ASP A 236 -31.17 11.12 3.82
N PRO A 237 -31.92 10.12 3.30
CA PRO A 237 -31.95 9.80 1.87
C PRO A 237 -32.52 10.92 0.98
N ARG A 238 -33.13 11.96 1.55
CA ARG A 238 -33.58 13.16 0.83
C ARG A 238 -32.42 14.10 0.49
N ASN A 239 -31.31 14.01 1.21
CA ASN A 239 -30.13 14.83 0.97
C ASN A 239 -29.28 14.20 -0.15
N PRO A 240 -29.11 14.89 -1.30
CA PRO A 240 -28.40 14.34 -2.45
C PRO A 240 -26.90 14.13 -2.21
N ALA A 241 -26.32 14.75 -1.18
CA ALA A 241 -24.89 14.63 -0.87
C ALA A 241 -24.53 13.36 -0.10
N THR A 242 -25.50 12.65 0.49
CA THR A 242 -25.26 11.49 1.38
C THR A 242 -24.54 10.33 0.70
N ILE A 243 -24.84 10.04 -0.56
CA ILE A 243 -24.11 9.03 -1.32
C ILE A 243 -22.66 9.46 -1.55
N ALA A 244 -22.43 10.75 -1.84
CA ALA A 244 -21.07 11.25 -2.05
C ALA A 244 -20.26 11.21 -0.74
N ASP A 245 -20.88 11.50 0.39
CA ASP A 245 -20.28 11.41 1.72
C ASP A 245 -19.84 9.98 2.04
N ASN A 246 -20.78 9.02 1.94
CA ASN A 246 -20.49 7.60 2.15
C ASN A 246 -19.47 7.02 1.15
N VAL A 247 -19.44 7.53 -0.09
CA VAL A 247 -18.36 7.22 -1.04
C VAL A 247 -17.04 7.78 -0.55
N GLY A 248 -17.06 9.02 -0.05
CA GLY A 248 -15.95 9.74 0.56
C GLY A 248 -15.24 8.94 1.65
N ASP A 249 -15.98 8.39 2.60
CA ASP A 249 -15.42 7.55 3.66
C ASP A 249 -14.59 6.38 3.10
N ASN A 250 -15.05 5.77 2.02
CA ASN A 250 -14.37 4.63 1.43
C ASN A 250 -13.13 5.04 0.61
N VAL A 251 -13.14 6.20 -0.05
CA VAL A 251 -12.04 6.63 -0.93
C VAL A 251 -11.00 7.49 -0.23
N GLY A 252 -11.39 8.28 0.78
CA GLY A 252 -10.50 9.06 1.62
C GLY A 252 -10.04 8.24 2.82
N ASP A 253 -10.97 7.94 3.71
CA ASP A 253 -10.65 7.43 5.04
C ASP A 253 -10.20 5.97 5.02
N VAL A 254 -10.57 5.19 3.99
CA VAL A 254 -10.10 3.81 3.81
C VAL A 254 -9.00 3.70 2.77
N ALA A 255 -9.24 4.07 1.51
CA ALA A 255 -8.23 3.88 0.45
C ALA A 255 -6.98 4.73 0.71
N GLY A 256 -7.17 6.00 1.08
CA GLY A 256 -6.09 6.92 1.43
C GLY A 256 -5.31 6.45 2.65
N MET A 257 -6.00 6.02 3.71
CA MET A 257 -5.36 5.49 4.92
C MET A 257 -4.61 4.18 4.66
N GLY A 258 -5.14 3.27 3.84
CA GLY A 258 -4.46 2.03 3.48
C GLY A 258 -3.14 2.27 2.74
N ALA A 259 -3.14 3.23 1.81
CA ALA A 259 -1.94 3.65 1.09
C ALA A 259 -0.91 4.35 2.01
N ASP A 260 -1.40 5.18 2.94
CA ASP A 260 -0.60 5.87 3.95
C ASP A 260 0.09 4.92 4.93
N LEU A 261 -0.67 4.01 5.54
CA LEU A 261 -0.14 3.07 6.51
C LEU A 261 0.92 2.15 5.89
N TYR A 262 0.73 1.75 4.62
CA TYR A 262 1.75 1.03 3.86
C TYR A 262 3.04 1.82 3.77
N GLU A 263 2.94 3.08 3.36
CA GLU A 263 4.08 3.96 3.22
C GLU A 263 4.82 4.15 4.55
N SER A 264 4.10 4.50 5.60
CA SER A 264 4.72 4.81 6.90
C SER A 264 5.34 3.58 7.53
N TYR A 265 4.70 2.41 7.41
CA TYR A 265 5.23 1.15 7.91
C TYR A 265 6.50 0.73 7.15
N ALA A 266 6.45 0.75 5.81
CA ALA A 266 7.60 0.34 5.00
C ALA A 266 8.76 1.34 5.12
N GLY A 267 8.46 2.65 5.06
CA GLY A 267 9.44 3.73 5.20
C GLY A 267 10.18 3.68 6.54
N SER A 268 9.49 3.37 7.64
CA SER A 268 10.12 3.23 8.96
C SER A 268 11.13 2.08 9.02
N ILE A 269 10.79 0.92 8.43
CA ILE A 269 11.69 -0.25 8.37
C ILE A 269 12.91 0.07 7.51
N LEU A 270 12.71 0.72 6.37
CA LEU A 270 13.78 1.08 5.45
C LEU A 270 14.73 2.13 6.01
N ALA A 271 14.20 3.18 6.61
CA ALA A 271 15.01 4.22 7.25
C ALA A 271 15.88 3.60 8.35
N THR A 272 15.31 2.73 9.17
CA THR A 272 16.06 1.99 10.20
C THR A 272 17.14 1.10 9.58
N SER A 273 16.84 0.42 8.48
CA SER A 273 17.80 -0.43 7.76
C SER A 273 18.96 0.36 7.18
N ALA A 274 18.67 1.52 6.56
CA ALA A 274 19.68 2.42 6.01
C ALA A 274 20.58 3.01 7.11
N LEU A 275 20.01 3.43 8.24
CA LEU A 275 20.75 3.89 9.41
C LEU A 275 21.64 2.79 10.01
N GLY A 276 21.15 1.55 10.09
CA GLY A 276 21.93 0.42 10.57
C GLY A 276 23.18 0.17 9.73
N VAL A 277 23.05 0.24 8.40
CA VAL A 277 24.20 0.12 7.49
C VAL A 277 25.18 1.28 7.66
N ALA A 278 24.68 2.52 7.76
CA ALA A 278 25.52 3.69 7.96
C ALA A 278 26.31 3.64 9.28
N ALA A 279 25.67 3.21 10.37
CA ALA A 279 26.29 3.11 11.69
C ALA A 279 27.44 2.09 11.73
N VAL A 280 27.26 0.91 11.11
CA VAL A 280 28.31 -0.11 11.01
C VAL A 280 29.43 0.34 10.08
N GLY A 281 29.12 1.06 8.99
CA GLY A 281 30.11 1.64 8.09
C GLY A 281 31.03 2.67 8.76
N LEU A 282 30.53 3.40 9.78
CA LEU A 282 31.32 4.36 10.56
C LEU A 282 32.23 3.68 11.59
N GLN A 283 31.84 2.53 12.15
CA GLN A 283 32.66 1.79 13.13
C GLN A 283 33.87 1.08 12.53
N GLY A 284 33.92 0.86 11.20
CA GLY A 284 35.08 0.30 10.51
C GLY A 284 36.12 1.32 10.07
N ALA A 285 35.97 2.59 10.46
CA ALA A 285 36.86 3.70 10.08
C ALA A 285 37.88 4.09 11.17
N ASP A 286 37.89 3.37 12.31
CA ASP A 286 38.86 3.51 13.41
C ASP A 286 39.81 2.30 13.49
#